data_AF-A0A7Y7E566-F1
#
_entry.id   AF-A0A7Y7E566-F1
#
_cell.length_a   1.000
_cell.length_b   1.000
_cell.length_c   1.000
_cell.angle_alpha   90.00
_cell.angle_beta   90.00
_cell.angle_gamma   90.00
#
_symmetry.space_group_name_H-M   'P 1'
#
loop_
_entity.id
_entity.type
_entity.pdbx_description
1 polymer ?
#
loop_
_entity_poly.entity_id
_entity_poly.type
_entity_poly.pdbx_seq_one_letter_code
_entity_poly.pdbx_strand_id
1 'polypeptide(L)' 'MSADRRTGLRIERLPDEPLGRTKAGRFFIPLRIFMDDEPATGHLIMSGSDAEELVRDLSRLVCGDGSPLDAIEGTA' A
#
# COMPACT_ATOMS: atom_id res chain seq x y z
N MET A 1 16.98 11.25 -3.39
CA MET A 1 15.64 10.67 -3.28
C MET A 1 14.67 11.60 -4.00
N SER A 2 14.30 11.28 -5.24
CA SER A 2 13.34 12.08 -5.99
C SER A 2 11.94 11.63 -5.58
N ALA A 3 11.25 12.45 -4.79
CA ALA A 3 9.82 12.29 -4.57
C ALA A 3 9.13 12.38 -5.93
N ASP A 4 8.47 11.31 -6.34
CA ASP A 4 7.61 11.34 -7.51
C ASP A 4 6.47 12.33 -7.23
N ARG A 5 6.57 13.53 -7.81
CA ARG A 5 5.66 14.67 -7.59
C ARG A 5 4.35 14.55 -8.38
N ARG A 6 3.99 13.37 -8.88
CA ARG A 6 2.91 13.23 -9.88
C ARG A 6 1.54 12.86 -9.34
N THR A 7 1.39 12.58 -8.06
CA THR A 7 0.07 12.46 -7.42
C THR A 7 0.24 12.97 -5.99
N GLY A 8 -0.60 13.91 -5.54
CA GLY A 8 -0.62 14.35 -4.13
C GLY A 8 -1.02 13.25 -3.14
N LEU A 9 -1.00 11.99 -3.58
CA LEU A 9 -1.38 10.79 -2.85
C LEU A 9 -0.19 10.30 -2.03
N ARG A 10 -0.27 10.51 -0.71
CA ARG A 10 0.62 9.85 0.26
C ARG A 10 -0.18 8.82 1.03
N ILE A 11 0.35 7.63 1.19
CA ILE A 11 -0.28 6.55 1.96
C ILE A 11 0.71 6.14 3.05
N GLU A 12 0.21 6.08 4.28
CA GLU A 12 0.97 5.67 5.45
C GLU A 12 0.24 4.59 6.20
N ARG A 13 0.98 3.69 6.86
CA ARG A 13 0.38 2.80 7.86
C ARG A 13 0.03 3.61 9.11
N LEU A 14 -1.15 3.39 9.68
CA LEU A 14 -1.46 3.89 11.02
C LEU A 14 -0.60 3.16 12.07
N PRO A 15 0.24 3.87 12.82
CA PRO A 15 1.20 3.25 13.74
C PRO A 15 0.53 2.65 14.98
N ASP A 16 -0.58 3.25 15.42
CA ASP A 16 -1.31 2.86 16.63
C ASP A 16 -2.34 1.75 16.37
N GLU A 17 -2.55 1.38 15.10
CA GLU A 17 -3.48 0.33 14.74
C GLU A 17 -2.75 -0.97 14.36
N PRO A 18 -3.18 -2.12 14.92
CA PRO A 18 -2.53 -3.39 14.65
C PRO A 18 -2.83 -3.86 13.23
N LEU A 19 -1.85 -4.55 12.63
CA LEU A 19 -2.11 -5.41 11.49
C LEU A 19 -2.97 -6.59 11.94
N GLY A 20 -3.78 -7.15 11.05
CA GLY A 20 -4.60 -8.28 11.44
C GLY A 20 -5.28 -9.01 10.30
N ARG A 21 -6.28 -9.79 10.69
CA ARG A 21 -7.17 -10.51 9.78
C ARG A 21 -8.63 -10.16 10.07
N THR A 22 -9.41 -10.03 9.01
CA THR A 22 -10.86 -9.89 9.09
C THR A 22 -11.49 -11.23 9.51
N LYS A 23 -12.78 -11.22 9.88
CA LYS A 23 -13.54 -12.45 10.18
C LYS A 23 -13.59 -13.45 9.01
N ALA A 24 -13.42 -12.96 7.78
CA ALA A 24 -13.35 -13.79 6.58
C ALA A 24 -11.93 -14.32 6.29
N GLY A 25 -10.97 -14.15 7.21
CA GLY A 25 -9.60 -14.63 7.06
C GLY A 25 -8.70 -13.76 6.16
N ARG A 26 -9.21 -12.65 5.60
CA ARG A 26 -8.43 -11.71 4.77
C ARG A 26 -7.49 -10.87 5.62
N PHE A 27 -6.29 -10.57 5.13
CA PHE A 27 -5.37 -9.64 5.78
C PHE A 27 -5.90 -8.21 5.66
N PHE A 28 -5.62 -7.38 6.66
CA PHE A 28 -5.84 -5.95 6.56
C PHE A 28 -4.64 -5.15 7.07
N ILE A 29 -4.40 -4.01 6.42
CA ILE A 29 -3.43 -3.00 6.83
C ILE A 29 -4.21 -1.70 7.08
N PRO A 30 -4.20 -1.15 8.30
CA PRO A 30 -4.80 0.15 8.59
C PRO A 30 -3.92 1.27 8.03
N LEU A 31 -4.52 2.16 7.25
CA LEU A 31 -3.85 3.18 6.46
C LEU A 31 -4.41 4.58 6.74
N ARG A 32 -3.52 5.57 6.65
CA ARG A 32 -3.84 6.99 6.49
C ARG A 32 -3.51 7.40 5.06
N ILE A 33 -4.48 7.96 4.37
CA ILE A 33 -4.41 8.36 2.97
C ILE A 33 -4.52 9.88 2.92
N PHE A 34 -3.52 10.54 2.37
CA PHE A 34 -3.51 11.97 2.15
C PHE A 34 -3.84 12.20 0.67
N MET A 35 -5.05 12.69 0.41
CA MET A 35 -5.45 13.30 -0.86
C MET A 35 -6.04 14.64 -0.48
N ASP A 36 -5.41 15.73 -0.90
CA ASP A 36 -5.83 17.12 -0.61
C ASP A 36 -5.65 17.54 0.88
N ASP A 37 -6.54 18.41 1.39
CA ASP A 37 -6.35 19.15 2.64
C ASP A 37 -6.61 18.31 3.92
N GLU A 38 -7.36 17.20 3.81
CA GLU A 38 -7.69 16.34 4.97
C GLU A 38 -7.33 14.86 4.75
N PRO A 39 -6.59 14.23 5.67
CA PRO A 39 -6.26 12.82 5.58
C PRO A 39 -7.46 11.93 5.91
N ALA A 40 -7.73 10.93 5.06
CA ALA A 40 -8.68 9.87 5.33
C ALA A 40 -8.02 8.67 6.00
N THR A 41 -8.78 7.89 6.76
CA THR A 41 -8.33 6.60 7.32
C THR A 41 -9.12 5.46 6.72
N GLY A 42 -8.47 4.32 6.48
CA GLY A 42 -9.12 3.15 5.92
C GLY A 42 -8.30 1.87 6.10
N HIS A 43 -8.81 0.77 5.56
CA HIS A 43 -8.12 -0.51 5.58
C HIS A 43 -7.87 -0.99 4.15
N LEU A 44 -6.62 -1.30 3.82
CA LEU A 44 -6.31 -2.11 2.64
C LEU A 44 -6.57 -3.57 3.02
N ILE A 45 -7.58 -4.17 2.40
CA ILE A 45 -8.00 -5.55 2.66
C ILE A 45 -7.55 -6.42 1.49
N MET A 46 -6.85 -7.51 1.78
CA MET A 46 -6.22 -8.35 0.77
C MET A 46 -6.44 -9.83 1.06
N SER A 47 -6.50 -10.64 0.01
CA SER A 47 -6.47 -12.09 0.16
C SER A 47 -5.06 -12.57 0.60
N GLY A 48 -4.93 -13.86 0.87
CA GLY A 48 -3.62 -14.44 1.19
C GLY A 48 -2.64 -14.37 0.01
N SER A 49 -3.12 -14.68 -1.20
CA SER A 49 -2.30 -14.62 -2.42
C SER A 49 -1.86 -13.19 -2.72
N ASP A 50 -2.75 -12.20 -2.56
CA ASP A 50 -2.40 -10.79 -2.79
C ASP A 50 -1.33 -10.32 -1.79
N ALA A 51 -1.40 -10.78 -0.54
CA ALA A 51 -0.41 -10.48 0.48
C ALA A 51 0.96 -11.10 0.17
N GLU A 52 0.98 -12.35 -0.31
CA GLU A 52 2.22 -13.02 -0.73
C GLU A 52 2.87 -12.33 -1.94
N GLU A 53 2.05 -11.92 -2.91
CA GLU A 53 2.49 -11.13 -4.06
C GLU A 53 3.08 -9.78 -3.63
N LEU A 54 2.38 -9.05 -2.76
CA LEU A 54 2.88 -7.77 -2.23
C LEU A 54 4.22 -7.95 -1.49
N VAL A 55 4.35 -8.99 -0.66
CA VAL A 55 5.62 -9.28 0.06
C VAL A 55 6.74 -9.58 -0.92
N ARG A 56 6.47 -10.36 -1.96
CA ARG A 56 7.46 -10.69 -3.00
C ARG A 56 7.93 -9.43 -3.72
N ASP A 57 7.01 -8.55 -4.11
CA ASP A 57 7.34 -7.34 -4.87
C ASP A 57 8.09 -6.32 -3.99
N LEU A 58 7.66 -6.13 -2.74
CA LEU A 58 8.40 -5.31 -1.78
C LEU A 58 9.80 -5.86 -1.51
N SER A 59 9.95 -7.18 -1.37
CA SER A 59 11.26 -7.81 -1.16
C SER A 59 12.20 -7.57 -2.34
N ARG A 60 11.69 -7.68 -3.58
CA ARG A 60 12.46 -7.37 -4.80
C ARG A 60 12.91 -5.92 -4.83
N LEU A 61 12.03 -4.98 -4.48
CA LEU A 61 12.35 -3.56 -4.43
C LEU A 61 13.40 -3.23 -3.37
N VAL A 62 13.29 -3.82 -2.18
CA VAL A 62 14.25 -3.62 -1.07
C VAL A 62 15.62 -4.23 -1.40
N CYS A 63 15.66 -5.38 -2.07
CA CYS A 63 16.90 -6.03 -2.48
C CYS A 63 17.55 -5.40 -3.72
N GLY A 64 16.88 -4.49 -4.42
CA GLY A 64 17.39 -3.87 -5.65
C GLY A 64 17.32 -4.75 -6.90
N ASP A 65 16.62 -5.89 -6.81
CA ASP A 65 16.42 -6.85 -7.91
C ASP A 65 15.09 -6.62 -8.67
N GLY A 66 14.34 -5.58 -8.29
CA GLY A 66 13.05 -5.26 -8.89
C GLY A 66 13.17 -4.41 -10.16
N SER A 67 12.50 -4.84 -11.23
CA SER A 67 12.10 -3.91 -12.31
C SER A 67 11.30 -2.74 -11.72
N PRO A 68 11.35 -1.53 -12.32
CA PRO A 68 10.47 -0.44 -11.94
C PRO A 68 9.03 -0.95 -11.85
N LEU A 69 8.31 -0.62 -10.76
CA LEU A 69 6.88 -0.90 -10.69
C LEU A 69 6.23 -0.22 -11.89
N ASP A 70 5.48 -1.00 -12.69
CA ASP A 70 4.64 -0.41 -13.73
C ASP A 70 3.69 0.58 -13.05
N ALA A 71 3.58 1.78 -13.63
CA ALA A 71 2.62 2.76 -13.14
C ALA A 71 1.22 2.15 -13.22
N ILE A 72 0.46 2.22 -12.13
CA ILE A 72 -0.96 1.88 -12.16
C ILE A 72 -1.61 2.99 -12.99
N GLU A 73 -1.88 2.73 -14.27
CA GLU A 73 -2.65 3.67 -15.10
C GLU A 73 -4.03 3.83 -14.47
N GLY A 74 -4.31 5.04 -14.01
CA GLY A 74 -5.65 5.41 -13.56
C GLY A 74 -6.59 5.36 -14.76
N THR A 75 -7.56 4.45 -14.75
CA THR A 75 -8.69 4.49 -15.67
C THR A 75 -9.44 5.81 -15.45
N ALA A 76 -9.38 6.68 -16.45
CA ALA A 76 -10.15 7.91 -16.56
C ALA A 76 -11.65 7.65 -16.66
#